data_AF-A0A2D5Z572-F1
#
_entry.id   AF-A0A2D5Z572-F1
#
_cell.length_a   1.000
_cell.length_b   1.000
_cell.length_c   1.000
_cell.angle_alpha   90.00
_cell.angle_beta   90.00
_cell.angle_gamma   90.00
#
_symmetry.space_group_name_H-M   'P 1'
#
loop_
_entity.id
_entity.type
_entity.pdbx_description
1 polymer ?
#
loop_
_entity_poly.entity_id
_entity_poly.type
_entity_poly.pdbx_seq_one_letter_code
_entity_poly.pdbx_strand_id
1 'polypeptide(L)'
;MTPRPATRIGGTAGPWIGALLLAHYALLVGLKAQSGTMQELWWNSHVSLVVAGIGLLAGSTLLVTVPLTATLIAHFAWVVDAAIGLSTGTFPLNMSAYLAQTGPLTWIGTSHHVYLSPVLLAVILRHGHYPATTMPLALLMIAALTLISRYALDPWRNINSAFIFFPTVRHPINTWMNRQDALTYLLGLNYFTGVVLVLPVGAILRRRCAARLAGAGKKLAINDVGAYPTRSSASSYAS
;
A
#
# COMPACT_ATOMS: atom_id res chain seq x y z
N MET A 1 -30.68 10.25 8.65
CA MET A 1 -29.23 10.25 8.96
C MET A 1 -28.57 11.31 8.09
N THR A 2 -28.13 12.41 8.67
CA THR A 2 -27.28 13.37 7.94
C THR A 2 -25.92 12.72 7.70
N PRO A 3 -25.39 12.74 6.46
CA PRO A 3 -24.03 12.27 6.19
C PRO A 3 -23.07 13.04 7.09
N ARG A 4 -22.28 12.36 7.92
CA ARG A 4 -21.16 13.03 8.59
C ARG A 4 -20.27 13.61 7.49
N PRO A 5 -19.80 14.86 7.61
CA PRO A 5 -18.84 15.42 6.65
C PRO A 5 -17.67 14.45 6.53
N ALA A 6 -17.32 14.09 5.30
CA ALA A 6 -16.24 13.13 5.05
C ALA A 6 -14.96 13.66 5.70
N THR A 7 -14.56 13.04 6.82
CA THR A 7 -13.35 13.44 7.52
C THR A 7 -12.17 13.14 6.62
N ARG A 8 -11.36 14.16 6.32
CA ARG A 8 -10.13 14.03 5.53
C ARG A 8 -9.30 12.83 6.01
N ILE A 9 -8.87 11.97 5.08
CA ILE A 9 -8.00 10.85 5.42
C ILE A 9 -6.71 11.35 6.10
N GLY A 10 -6.33 10.72 7.22
CA GLY A 10 -5.20 11.14 8.05
C GLY A 10 -5.47 12.34 8.98
N GLY A 11 -6.66 12.95 8.94
CA GLY A 11 -7.01 14.09 9.80
C GLY A 11 -6.08 15.28 9.61
N THR A 12 -5.67 15.92 10.70
CA THR A 12 -4.72 17.05 10.70
C THR A 12 -3.28 16.62 10.42
N ALA A 13 -2.93 15.36 10.67
CA ALA A 13 -1.59 14.81 10.41
C ALA A 13 -1.39 14.38 8.95
N GLY A 14 -2.48 14.07 8.23
CA GLY A 14 -2.46 13.61 6.84
C GLY A 14 -1.54 14.44 5.94
N PRO A 15 -1.70 15.78 5.88
CA PRO A 15 -0.88 16.62 5.02
C PRO A 15 0.61 16.55 5.33
N TRP A 16 0.98 16.52 6.61
CA TRP A 16 2.37 16.43 7.04
C TRP A 16 2.99 15.09 6.66
N ILE A 17 2.26 13.99 6.86
CA ILE A 17 2.69 12.67 6.41
C ILE A 17 2.86 12.69 4.88
N GLY A 18 1.88 13.22 4.14
CA GLY A 18 1.94 13.31 2.68
C GLY A 18 3.15 14.11 2.19
N ALA A 19 3.44 15.25 2.80
CA ALA A 19 4.62 16.07 2.48
C ALA A 19 5.93 15.31 2.75
N LEU A 20 6.03 14.56 3.85
CA LEU A 20 7.19 13.72 4.15
C LEU A 20 7.39 12.60 3.12
N LEU A 21 6.31 11.94 2.69
CA LEU A 21 6.39 10.92 1.63
C LEU A 21 6.91 11.53 0.31
N LEU A 22 6.44 12.73 -0.05
CA LEU A 22 6.90 13.42 -1.26
C LEU A 22 8.34 13.93 -1.14
N ALA A 23 8.75 14.40 0.04
CA ALA A 23 10.15 14.77 0.29
C ALA A 23 11.07 13.55 0.14
N HIS A 24 10.66 12.38 0.64
CA HIS A 24 11.39 11.13 0.44
C HIS A 24 11.44 10.74 -1.04
N TYR A 25 10.32 10.86 -1.77
CA TYR A 25 10.32 10.62 -3.21
C TYR A 25 11.27 11.57 -3.96
N ALA A 26 11.31 12.86 -3.61
CA ALA A 26 12.25 13.82 -4.19
C ALA A 26 13.71 13.45 -3.92
N LEU A 27 14.02 12.99 -2.70
CA LEU A 27 15.34 12.44 -2.37
C LEU A 27 15.68 11.24 -3.26
N LEU A 28 14.74 10.30 -3.44
CA LEU A 28 14.93 9.16 -4.35
C LEU A 28 15.21 9.61 -5.78
N VAL A 29 14.49 10.61 -6.30
CA VAL A 29 14.77 11.18 -7.63
C VAL A 29 16.23 11.67 -7.72
N GLY A 30 16.69 12.44 -6.72
CA GLY A 30 18.08 12.91 -6.68
C GLY A 30 19.10 11.77 -6.65
N LEU A 31 18.89 10.77 -5.79
CA LEU A 31 19.78 9.61 -5.67
C LEU A 31 19.83 8.80 -6.97
N LYS A 32 18.67 8.56 -7.62
CA LYS A 32 18.60 7.80 -8.87
C LYS A 32 19.15 8.56 -10.08
N ALA A 33 19.03 9.89 -10.09
CA ALA A 33 19.68 10.72 -11.09
C ALA A 33 21.20 10.65 -10.97
N GLN A 34 21.73 10.77 -9.75
CA GLN A 34 23.16 10.70 -9.48
C GLN A 34 23.77 9.34 -9.86
N SER A 35 23.04 8.24 -9.64
CA SER A 35 23.51 6.89 -9.99
C SER A 35 23.25 6.48 -11.44
N GLY A 36 22.61 7.32 -12.26
CA GLY A 36 22.25 6.98 -13.63
C GLY A 36 21.21 5.84 -13.72
N THR A 37 20.34 5.71 -12.71
CA THR A 37 19.33 4.64 -12.62
C THR A 37 17.92 5.20 -12.50
N MET A 38 17.61 6.26 -13.24
CA MET A 38 16.31 6.96 -13.22
C MET A 38 15.12 6.04 -13.54
N GLN A 39 15.33 5.00 -14.34
CA GLN A 39 14.34 3.96 -14.61
C GLN A 39 13.81 3.29 -13.35
N GLU A 40 14.60 3.22 -12.27
CA GLU A 40 14.17 2.61 -11.02
C GLU A 40 13.06 3.42 -10.32
N LEU A 41 12.78 4.67 -10.74
CA LEU A 41 11.62 5.41 -10.26
C LEU A 41 10.28 4.77 -10.65
N TRP A 42 10.28 3.86 -11.63
CA TRP A 42 9.11 3.07 -12.05
C TRP A 42 8.84 1.84 -11.17
N TRP A 43 9.64 1.59 -10.13
CA TRP A 43 9.31 0.57 -9.14
C TRP A 43 7.96 0.88 -8.47
N ASN A 44 7.15 -0.17 -8.30
CA ASN A 44 5.84 -0.07 -7.65
C ASN A 44 5.91 0.59 -6.27
N SER A 45 6.98 0.37 -5.51
CA SER A 45 7.20 1.04 -4.22
C SER A 45 7.40 2.54 -4.33
N HIS A 46 8.18 3.01 -5.31
CA HIS A 46 8.42 4.44 -5.56
C HIS A 46 7.18 5.15 -6.09
N VAL A 47 6.48 4.55 -7.06
CA VAL A 47 5.22 5.09 -7.58
C VAL A 47 4.16 5.13 -6.47
N SER A 48 4.12 4.09 -5.63
CA SER A 48 3.21 4.05 -4.48
C SER A 48 3.52 5.15 -3.46
N LEU A 49 4.79 5.47 -3.24
CA LEU A 49 5.22 6.53 -2.33
C LEU A 49 4.69 7.91 -2.78
N VAL A 50 4.85 8.25 -4.07
CA VAL A 50 4.35 9.54 -4.61
C VAL A 50 2.82 9.59 -4.66
N VAL A 51 2.16 8.51 -5.10
CA VAL A 51 0.69 8.44 -5.17
C VAL A 51 0.07 8.57 -3.78
N ALA A 52 0.63 7.89 -2.78
CA ALA A 52 0.17 8.00 -1.40
C ALA A 52 0.41 9.41 -0.82
N GLY A 53 1.56 10.02 -1.12
CA GLY A 53 1.89 11.38 -0.71
C GLY A 53 0.87 12.40 -1.23
N ILE A 54 0.58 12.34 -2.53
CA ILE A 54 -0.47 13.16 -3.17
C ILE A 54 -1.84 12.86 -2.56
N GLY A 55 -2.17 11.58 -2.33
CA GLY A 55 -3.44 11.17 -1.75
C GLY A 55 -3.69 11.77 -0.37
N LEU A 56 -2.68 11.76 0.50
CA LEU A 56 -2.78 12.34 1.85
C LEU A 56 -2.89 13.87 1.83
N LEU A 57 -2.17 14.55 0.92
CA LEU A 57 -2.31 15.99 0.72
C LEU A 57 -3.68 16.36 0.15
N ALA A 58 -4.20 15.61 -0.81
CA ALA A 58 -5.51 15.84 -1.40
C ALA A 58 -6.67 15.39 -0.50
N GLY A 59 -6.40 14.64 0.58
CA GLY A 59 -7.44 14.03 1.39
C GLY A 59 -8.18 12.89 0.69
N SER A 60 -7.59 12.29 -0.35
CA SER A 60 -8.19 11.24 -1.17
C SER A 60 -7.92 9.85 -0.59
N THR A 61 -8.98 9.21 -0.08
CA THR A 61 -8.89 7.83 0.42
C THR A 61 -8.45 6.85 -0.67
N LEU A 62 -8.91 7.03 -1.91
CA LEU A 62 -8.59 6.12 -3.01
C LEU A 62 -7.09 6.14 -3.37
N LEU A 63 -6.50 7.33 -3.44
CA LEU A 63 -5.07 7.49 -3.72
C LEU A 63 -4.18 7.00 -2.58
N VAL A 64 -4.73 6.74 -1.39
CA VAL A 64 -3.99 6.14 -0.27
C VAL A 64 -4.20 4.62 -0.21
N THR A 65 -5.42 4.15 -0.44
CA THR A 65 -5.72 2.71 -0.38
C THR A 65 -5.11 1.95 -1.55
N VAL A 66 -5.05 2.52 -2.76
CA VAL A 66 -4.45 1.89 -3.94
C VAL A 66 -2.98 1.52 -3.72
N PRO A 67 -2.08 2.46 -3.35
CA PRO A 67 -0.68 2.15 -3.12
C PRO A 67 -0.46 1.21 -1.93
N LEU A 68 -1.23 1.36 -0.83
CA LEU A 68 -1.20 0.41 0.28
C LEU A 68 -1.50 -1.01 -0.21
N THR A 69 -2.57 -1.18 -0.98
CA THR A 69 -3.00 -2.50 -1.48
C THR A 69 -1.98 -3.10 -2.44
N ALA A 70 -1.39 -2.28 -3.29
CA ALA A 70 -0.39 -2.71 -4.25
C ALA A 70 0.95 -3.10 -3.62
N THR A 71 1.27 -2.60 -2.42
CA THR A 71 2.60 -2.76 -1.81
C THR A 71 2.63 -3.56 -0.52
N LEU A 72 1.52 -3.70 0.23
CA LEU A 72 1.55 -4.21 1.60
C LEU A 72 2.27 -5.56 1.73
N ILE A 73 1.89 -6.56 0.93
CA ILE A 73 2.52 -7.89 1.00
C ILE A 73 3.95 -7.86 0.45
N ALA A 74 4.20 -7.13 -0.65
CA ALA A 74 5.54 -7.02 -1.23
C ALA A 74 6.54 -6.34 -0.27
N HIS A 75 6.13 -5.28 0.41
CA HIS A 75 6.94 -4.60 1.43
C HIS A 75 7.14 -5.50 2.65
N PHE A 76 6.11 -6.21 3.11
CA PHE A 76 6.26 -7.17 4.20
C PHE A 76 7.26 -8.27 3.85
N ALA A 77 7.16 -8.86 2.66
CA ALA A 77 8.12 -9.86 2.17
C ALA A 77 9.54 -9.29 2.08
N TRP A 78 9.70 -8.07 1.58
CA TRP A 78 10.98 -7.38 1.53
C TRP A 78 11.59 -7.16 2.93
N VAL A 79 10.79 -6.72 3.91
CA VAL A 79 11.25 -6.49 5.29
C VAL A 79 11.67 -7.80 5.95
N VAL A 80 10.91 -8.88 5.75
CA VAL A 80 11.26 -10.21 6.27
C VAL A 80 12.55 -10.73 5.62
N ASP A 81 12.68 -10.60 4.30
CA ASP A 81 13.89 -10.98 3.56
C ASP A 81 15.11 -10.20 4.06
N ALA A 82 14.96 -8.89 4.29
CA ALA A 82 16.03 -8.03 4.81
C ALA A 82 16.42 -8.44 6.23
N ALA A 83 15.46 -8.67 7.12
CA ALA A 83 15.72 -9.09 8.49
C ALA A 83 16.47 -10.43 8.56
N ILE A 84 16.05 -11.42 7.75
CA ILE A 84 16.73 -12.72 7.68
C ILE A 84 18.12 -12.55 7.06
N GLY A 85 18.24 -11.82 5.95
CA GLY A 85 19.52 -11.64 5.26
C GLY A 85 20.57 -10.90 6.06
N LEU A 86 20.18 -9.87 6.80
CA LEU A 86 21.10 -9.10 7.64
C LEU A 86 21.50 -9.86 8.91
N SER A 87 20.66 -10.76 9.41
CA SER A 87 20.96 -11.56 10.61
C SER A 87 21.72 -12.85 10.31
N THR A 88 21.48 -13.48 9.15
CA THR A 88 22.04 -14.80 8.80
C THR A 88 23.04 -14.78 7.65
N GLY A 89 23.11 -13.68 6.90
CA GLY A 89 23.86 -13.58 5.64
C GLY A 89 23.15 -14.21 4.43
N THR A 90 21.93 -14.74 4.59
CA THR A 90 21.18 -15.41 3.51
C THR A 90 19.86 -14.71 3.20
N PHE A 91 19.64 -14.35 1.93
CA PHE A 91 18.44 -13.64 1.47
C PHE A 91 17.48 -14.60 0.74
N PRO A 92 16.51 -15.23 1.44
CA PRO A 92 15.71 -16.32 0.88
C PRO A 92 14.89 -15.92 -0.37
N LEU A 93 14.42 -14.67 -0.43
CA LEU A 93 13.69 -14.14 -1.58
C LEU A 93 14.58 -13.31 -2.51
N ASN A 94 15.79 -12.96 -2.06
CA ASN A 94 16.76 -12.14 -2.79
C ASN A 94 16.21 -10.76 -3.19
N MET A 95 15.16 -10.27 -2.52
CA MET A 95 14.52 -8.98 -2.80
C MET A 95 15.31 -7.82 -2.19
N SER A 96 16.06 -8.10 -1.13
CA SER A 96 16.79 -7.12 -0.32
C SER A 96 18.29 -7.41 -0.23
N ALA A 97 18.78 -8.39 -1.00
CA ALA A 97 20.20 -8.81 -0.97
C ALA A 97 21.19 -7.67 -1.28
N TYR A 98 20.77 -6.69 -2.07
CA TYR A 98 21.58 -5.50 -2.37
C TYR A 98 21.93 -4.68 -1.12
N LEU A 99 21.17 -4.79 -0.03
CA LEU A 99 21.44 -4.09 1.22
C LEU A 99 22.78 -4.47 1.85
N ALA A 100 23.22 -5.72 1.66
CA ALA A 100 24.45 -6.23 2.24
C ALA A 100 25.71 -5.53 1.69
N GLN A 101 25.61 -4.91 0.52
CA GLN A 101 26.75 -4.33 -0.21
C GLN A 101 26.59 -2.82 -0.46
N THR A 102 25.52 -2.21 0.06
CA THR A 102 25.18 -0.82 -0.29
C THR A 102 25.55 0.17 0.81
N GLY A 103 25.81 1.41 0.40
CA GLY A 103 26.16 2.50 1.31
C GLY A 103 24.94 3.13 2.02
N PRO A 104 25.19 4.00 3.02
CA PRO A 104 24.14 4.62 3.84
C PRO A 104 23.06 5.38 3.05
N LEU A 105 23.42 6.00 1.91
CA LEU A 105 22.47 6.73 1.08
C LEU A 105 21.41 5.81 0.46
N THR A 106 21.80 4.62 0.02
CA THR A 106 20.84 3.64 -0.51
C THR A 106 19.93 3.11 0.59
N TRP A 107 20.46 2.91 1.80
CA TRP A 107 19.68 2.56 2.98
C TRP A 107 18.61 3.61 3.28
N ILE A 108 18.97 4.90 3.25
CA ILE A 108 18.02 6.00 3.43
C ILE A 108 16.98 5.96 2.30
N GLY A 109 17.42 5.86 1.04
CA GLY A 109 16.52 5.81 -0.12
C GLY A 109 15.50 4.67 -0.03
N THR A 110 15.93 3.48 0.38
CA THR A 110 15.09 2.28 0.45
C THR A 110 14.31 2.13 1.76
N SER A 111 14.57 2.96 2.77
CA SER A 111 13.88 2.86 4.08
C SER A 111 12.35 3.02 4.02
N HIS A 112 11.81 3.57 2.93
CA HIS A 112 10.37 3.61 2.66
C HIS A 112 9.73 2.22 2.60
N HIS A 113 10.48 1.16 2.30
CA HIS A 113 9.97 -0.21 2.39
C HIS A 113 9.55 -0.60 3.82
N VAL A 114 10.19 -0.02 4.83
CA VAL A 114 9.90 -0.30 6.25
C VAL A 114 8.66 0.45 6.71
N TYR A 115 8.52 1.74 6.38
CA TYR A 115 7.51 2.59 7.00
C TYR A 115 6.26 2.83 6.13
N LEU A 116 6.34 2.74 4.79
CA LEU A 116 5.23 3.16 3.91
C LEU A 116 3.95 2.37 4.22
N SER A 117 3.98 1.05 4.07
CA SER A 117 2.78 0.23 4.26
C SER A 117 2.23 0.26 5.69
N PRO A 118 3.04 0.20 6.76
CA PRO A 118 2.55 0.38 8.13
C PRO A 118 1.87 1.72 8.39
N VAL A 119 2.45 2.83 7.89
CA VAL A 119 1.86 4.17 8.04
C VAL A 119 0.52 4.26 7.30
N LEU A 120 0.46 3.84 6.04
CA LEU A 120 -0.79 3.87 5.27
C LEU A 120 -1.84 2.95 5.89
N LEU A 121 -1.45 1.77 6.39
CA LEU A 121 -2.34 0.85 7.09
C LEU A 121 -2.93 1.51 8.35
N ALA A 122 -2.10 2.16 9.17
CA ALA A 122 -2.58 2.86 10.36
C ALA A 122 -3.53 4.01 10.00
N VAL A 123 -3.24 4.76 8.95
CA VAL A 123 -4.12 5.83 8.44
C VAL A 123 -5.48 5.25 8.01
N ILE A 124 -5.50 4.16 7.25
CA ILE A 124 -6.73 3.53 6.76
C ILE A 124 -7.55 2.91 7.90
N LEU A 125 -6.92 2.22 8.83
CA LEU A 125 -7.61 1.63 9.99
C LEU A 125 -8.24 2.70 10.89
N ARG A 126 -7.60 3.87 11.03
CA ARG A 126 -8.16 5.02 11.75
C ARG A 126 -9.31 5.68 10.98
N HIS A 127 -9.14 5.86 9.68
CA HIS A 127 -10.16 6.44 8.79
C HIS A 127 -11.41 5.55 8.68
N GLY A 128 -11.23 4.23 8.70
CA GLY A 128 -12.34 3.25 8.76
C GLY A 128 -13.11 3.08 7.45
N HIS A 129 -12.58 3.58 6.33
CA HIS A 129 -13.18 3.43 5.01
C HIS A 129 -12.18 2.86 4.00
N TYR A 130 -12.63 1.89 3.21
CA TYR A 130 -11.86 1.23 2.17
C TYR A 130 -12.75 1.05 0.92
N PRO A 131 -12.57 1.87 -0.13
CA PRO A 131 -13.39 1.80 -1.34
C PRO A 131 -13.23 0.45 -2.07
N ALA A 132 -14.33 -0.13 -2.56
CA ALA A 132 -14.28 -1.39 -3.32
C ALA A 132 -13.49 -1.26 -4.63
N THR A 133 -13.48 -0.07 -5.23
CA THR A 133 -12.70 0.28 -6.43
C THR A 133 -11.19 0.26 -6.20
N THR A 134 -10.72 0.19 -4.95
CA THR A 134 -9.29 0.12 -4.64
C THR A 134 -8.62 -1.10 -5.29
N MET A 135 -9.23 -2.28 -5.20
CA MET A 135 -8.63 -3.53 -5.71
C MET A 135 -8.40 -3.51 -7.22
N PRO A 136 -9.41 -3.21 -8.07
CA PRO A 136 -9.18 -3.14 -9.52
C PRO A 136 -8.19 -2.02 -9.90
N LEU A 137 -8.15 -0.91 -9.17
CA LEU A 137 -7.17 0.15 -9.44
C LEU A 137 -5.74 -0.21 -9.02
N ALA A 138 -5.56 -0.95 -7.92
CA ALA A 138 -4.26 -1.48 -7.53
C ALA A 138 -3.74 -2.50 -8.56
N LEU A 139 -4.61 -3.38 -9.04
CA LEU A 139 -4.31 -4.29 -10.15
C LEU A 139 -3.92 -3.53 -11.42
N LEU A 140 -4.71 -2.51 -11.80
CA LEU A 140 -4.43 -1.70 -12.97
C LEU A 140 -3.09 -0.97 -12.85
N MET A 141 -2.76 -0.44 -11.68
CA MET A 141 -1.47 0.20 -11.42
C MET A 141 -0.31 -0.77 -11.59
N ILE A 142 -0.41 -1.98 -11.00
CA ILE A 142 0.64 -3.01 -11.14
C ILE A 142 0.77 -3.47 -12.60
N ALA A 143 -0.35 -3.70 -13.29
CA ALA A 143 -0.36 -4.08 -14.70
C ALA A 143 0.29 -3.01 -15.57
N ALA A 144 -0.05 -1.73 -15.36
CA ALA A 144 0.56 -0.62 -16.08
C ALA A 144 2.06 -0.54 -15.82
N LEU A 145 2.51 -0.65 -14.57
CA LEU A 145 3.93 -0.58 -14.22
C LEU A 145 4.72 -1.79 -14.73
N THR A 146 4.15 -3.00 -14.73
CA THR A 146 4.79 -4.18 -15.31
C THR A 146 4.91 -4.07 -16.83
N LEU A 147 3.88 -3.55 -17.51
CA LEU A 147 3.94 -3.27 -18.95
C LEU A 147 4.98 -2.21 -19.29
N ILE A 148 4.99 -1.07 -18.59
CA ILE A 148 6.02 -0.03 -18.76
C ILE A 148 7.41 -0.64 -18.55
N SER A 149 7.58 -1.42 -17.49
CA SER A 149 8.86 -2.07 -17.19
C SER A 149 9.29 -3.04 -18.29
N ARG A 150 8.34 -3.79 -18.87
CA ARG A 150 8.62 -4.75 -19.94
C ARG A 150 9.04 -4.09 -21.24
N TYR A 151 8.37 -3.01 -21.62
CA TYR A 151 8.49 -2.44 -22.97
C TYR A 151 9.37 -1.20 -23.06
N ALA A 152 9.57 -0.48 -21.95
CA ALA A 152 10.32 0.77 -21.95
C ALA A 152 11.65 0.69 -21.19
N LEU A 153 11.89 -0.36 -20.40
CA LEU A 153 13.05 -0.43 -19.50
C LEU A 153 13.97 -1.62 -19.83
N ASP A 154 15.23 -1.49 -19.41
CA ASP A 154 16.26 -2.52 -19.61
C ASP A 154 15.93 -3.81 -18.82
N PRO A 155 15.89 -4.99 -19.49
CA PRO A 155 15.68 -6.28 -18.86
C PRO A 155 16.62 -6.58 -17.68
N TRP A 156 17.87 -6.08 -17.73
CA TRP A 156 18.87 -6.30 -16.70
C TRP A 156 18.46 -5.72 -15.34
N ARG A 157 17.64 -4.67 -15.34
CA ARG A 157 17.12 -4.06 -14.10
C ARG A 157 15.94 -4.82 -13.52
N ASN A 158 15.26 -5.62 -14.34
CA ASN A 158 14.11 -6.45 -13.97
C ASN A 158 13.09 -5.76 -13.03
N ILE A 159 12.77 -4.50 -13.35
CA ILE A 159 11.90 -3.66 -12.53
C ILE A 159 10.49 -4.27 -12.50
N ASN A 160 9.88 -4.29 -11.31
CA ASN A 160 8.57 -4.92 -11.08
C ASN A 160 8.52 -6.40 -11.51
N SER A 161 9.65 -7.10 -11.53
CA SER A 161 9.76 -8.48 -12.02
C SER A 161 9.19 -8.66 -13.45
N ALA A 162 9.31 -7.65 -14.31
CA ALA A 162 8.71 -7.70 -15.65
C ALA A 162 9.39 -8.71 -16.61
N PHE A 163 10.58 -9.21 -16.25
CA PHE A 163 11.35 -10.13 -17.09
C PHE A 163 11.58 -11.48 -16.44
N ILE A 164 11.88 -11.52 -15.13
CA ILE A 164 12.15 -12.76 -14.40
C ILE A 164 11.52 -12.69 -13.00
N PHE A 165 10.77 -13.73 -12.62
CA PHE A 165 10.10 -13.83 -11.33
C PHE A 165 10.97 -14.61 -10.35
N PHE A 166 11.41 -13.95 -9.27
CA PHE A 166 12.26 -14.52 -8.20
C PHE A 166 13.35 -15.47 -8.71
N PRO A 167 14.39 -14.96 -9.42
CA PRO A 167 15.38 -15.79 -10.12
C PRO A 167 16.15 -16.77 -9.22
N THR A 168 16.23 -16.49 -7.92
CA THR A 168 16.94 -17.31 -6.93
C THR A 168 16.08 -18.42 -6.33
N VAL A 169 14.76 -18.36 -6.47
CA VAL A 169 13.82 -19.32 -5.84
C VAL A 169 13.56 -20.48 -6.79
N ARG A 170 14.09 -21.66 -6.46
CA ARG A 170 13.99 -22.89 -7.27
C ARG A 170 12.68 -23.65 -7.04
N HIS A 171 11.53 -22.97 -7.15
CA HIS A 171 10.21 -23.59 -7.07
C HIS A 171 9.72 -23.97 -8.49
N PRO A 172 9.05 -25.13 -8.70
CA PRO A 172 8.58 -25.53 -10.02
C PRO A 172 7.70 -24.49 -10.72
N ILE A 173 6.84 -23.79 -9.96
CA ILE A 173 5.98 -22.71 -10.50
C ILE A 173 6.83 -21.53 -11.01
N ASN A 174 7.87 -21.14 -10.29
CA ASN A 174 8.75 -20.03 -10.72
C ASN A 174 9.53 -20.42 -11.97
N THR A 175 10.08 -21.64 -11.99
CA THR A 175 10.77 -22.18 -13.17
C THR A 175 9.85 -22.25 -14.39
N TRP A 176 8.60 -22.68 -14.19
CA TRP A 176 7.59 -22.71 -15.26
C TRP A 176 7.27 -21.30 -15.74
N MET A 177 6.96 -20.36 -14.84
CA MET A 177 6.68 -18.96 -15.19
C MET A 177 7.81 -18.35 -16.01
N ASN A 178 9.06 -18.49 -15.55
CA ASN A 178 10.24 -17.89 -16.20
C ASN A 178 10.58 -18.47 -17.57
N ARG A 179 9.92 -19.56 -18.00
CA ARG A 179 10.08 -20.18 -19.33
C ARG A 179 8.98 -19.77 -20.31
N GLN A 180 7.97 -19.05 -19.86
CA GLN A 180 6.86 -18.64 -20.71
C GLN A 180 7.27 -17.52 -21.68
N ASP A 181 6.54 -17.39 -22.78
CA ASP A 181 6.65 -16.22 -23.65
C ASP A 181 6.24 -14.93 -22.89
N ALA A 182 6.55 -13.77 -23.47
CA ALA A 182 6.32 -12.48 -22.81
C ALA A 182 4.86 -12.25 -22.40
N LEU A 183 3.90 -12.63 -23.24
CA LEU A 183 2.48 -12.40 -22.97
C LEU A 183 2.00 -13.33 -21.87
N THR A 184 2.25 -14.63 -22.01
CA THR A 184 1.86 -15.64 -21.01
C THR A 184 2.53 -15.36 -19.66
N TYR A 185 3.79 -14.92 -19.66
CA TYR A 185 4.50 -14.47 -18.46
C TYR A 185 3.78 -13.30 -17.77
N LEU A 186 3.47 -12.23 -18.51
CA LEU A 186 2.84 -11.04 -17.94
C LEU A 186 1.43 -11.33 -17.42
N LEU A 187 0.65 -12.16 -18.12
CA LEU A 187 -0.66 -12.60 -17.65
C LEU A 187 -0.53 -13.43 -16.37
N GLY A 188 0.41 -14.39 -16.33
CA GLY A 188 0.69 -15.20 -15.17
C GLY A 188 1.15 -14.37 -13.96
N LEU A 189 2.06 -13.42 -14.18
CA LEU A 189 2.57 -12.51 -13.14
C LEU A 189 1.45 -11.62 -12.57
N ASN A 190 0.61 -11.02 -13.42
CA ASN A 190 -0.48 -10.17 -12.98
C ASN A 190 -1.59 -10.97 -12.29
N TYR A 191 -1.90 -12.18 -12.78
CA TYR A 191 -2.82 -13.10 -12.11
C TYR A 191 -2.30 -13.48 -10.72
N PHE A 192 -1.04 -13.93 -10.62
CA PHE A 192 -0.39 -14.25 -9.36
C PHE A 192 -0.43 -13.07 -8.40
N THR A 193 -0.05 -11.88 -8.87
CA THR A 193 -0.08 -10.64 -8.08
C THR A 193 -1.50 -10.33 -7.60
N GLY A 194 -2.51 -10.50 -8.45
CA GLY A 194 -3.89 -10.28 -8.07
C GLY A 194 -4.37 -11.23 -6.99
N VAL A 195 -4.12 -12.52 -7.15
CA VAL A 195 -4.59 -13.57 -6.23
C VAL A 195 -3.82 -13.57 -4.92
N VAL A 196 -2.51 -13.40 -4.97
CA VAL A 196 -1.64 -13.55 -3.79
C VAL A 196 -1.45 -12.21 -3.06
N LEU A 197 -1.33 -11.10 -3.79
CA LEU A 197 -0.99 -9.80 -3.20
C LEU A 197 -2.22 -8.91 -2.98
N VAL A 198 -3.06 -8.71 -4.01
CA VAL A 198 -4.12 -7.69 -3.98
C VAL A 198 -5.40 -8.17 -3.31
N LEU A 199 -5.94 -9.32 -3.72
CA LEU A 199 -7.24 -9.82 -3.24
C LEU A 199 -7.27 -10.07 -1.73
N PRO A 200 -6.28 -10.74 -1.10
CA PRO A 200 -6.30 -10.99 0.34
C PRO A 200 -6.28 -9.69 1.15
N VAL A 201 -5.42 -8.74 0.76
CA VAL A 201 -5.31 -7.43 1.41
C VAL A 201 -6.63 -6.67 1.31
N GLY A 202 -7.19 -6.57 0.11
CA GLY A 202 -8.43 -5.84 -0.10
C GLY A 202 -9.62 -6.46 0.63
N ALA A 203 -9.74 -7.78 0.65
CA ALA A 203 -10.79 -8.48 1.37
C ALA A 203 -10.69 -8.25 2.90
N ILE A 204 -9.48 -8.37 3.47
CA ILE A 204 -9.24 -8.16 4.89
C ILE A 204 -9.55 -6.71 5.29
N LEU A 205 -9.00 -5.73 4.57
CA LEU A 205 -9.18 -4.32 4.88
C LEU A 205 -10.63 -3.87 4.73
N ARG A 206 -11.32 -4.31 3.68
CA ARG A 206 -12.75 -4.03 3.48
C ARG A 206 -13.59 -4.58 4.63
N ARG A 207 -13.37 -5.83 5.04
CA ARG A 207 -14.08 -6.45 6.18
C ARG A 207 -13.81 -5.71 7.49
N ARG A 208 -12.54 -5.38 7.76
CA ARG A 208 -12.15 -4.66 8.99
C ARG A 208 -12.76 -3.26 9.06
N CYS A 209 -12.73 -2.51 7.96
CA CYS A 209 -13.35 -1.18 7.87
C CYS A 209 -14.87 -1.25 8.04
N ALA A 210 -15.54 -2.19 7.36
CA ALA A 210 -16.99 -2.40 7.51
C ALA A 210 -17.40 -2.75 8.94
N ALA A 211 -16.67 -3.65 9.60
CA ALA A 211 -16.95 -4.02 10.99
C ALA A 211 -16.79 -2.84 11.96
N ARG A 212 -15.79 -1.97 11.75
CA ARG A 212 -15.57 -0.76 12.55
C ARG A 212 -16.72 0.23 12.40
N LEU A 213 -17.21 0.45 11.18
CA LEU A 213 -18.37 1.31 10.93
C LEU A 213 -19.64 0.76 11.59
N ALA A 214 -19.89 -0.54 11.51
CA ALA A 214 -21.02 -1.20 12.17
C ALA A 214 -20.95 -1.06 13.71
N GLY A 215 -19.76 -1.24 14.29
CA GLY A 215 -19.54 -1.07 15.73
C GLY A 215 -19.72 0.38 16.22
N ALA A 216 -19.30 1.36 15.42
CA ALA A 216 -19.50 2.78 15.73
C ALA A 216 -20.98 3.19 15.70
N GLY A 217 -21.75 2.65 14.74
CA GLY A 217 -23.20 2.86 14.68
C GLY A 217 -23.93 2.33 15.91
N LYS A 218 -23.55 1.15 16.41
CA LYS A 218 -24.13 0.59 17.65
C LYS A 218 -23.84 1.45 18.89
N LYS A 219 -22.62 2.00 19.02
CA LYS A 219 -22.28 2.87 20.16
C LYS A 219 -23.07 4.18 20.16
N LEU A 220 -23.32 4.76 18.98
CA LEU A 220 -24.17 5.97 18.87
C LEU A 220 -25.62 5.64 19.26
N ALA A 221 -26.16 4.52 18.79
CA ALA A 221 -27.51 4.09 19.12
C ALA A 221 -27.71 3.84 20.63
N ILE A 222 -26.73 3.28 21.34
CA ILE A 222 -26.83 3.05 22.80
C ILE A 222 -26.86 4.38 23.57
N ASN A 223 -26.05 5.36 23.16
CA ASN A 223 -26.00 6.65 23.82
C ASN A 223 -27.25 7.50 23.59
N ASP A 224 -27.93 7.34 22.44
CA ASP A 224 -29.17 8.06 22.14
C ASP A 224 -30.40 7.50 22.91
N VAL A 225 -30.38 6.22 23.31
CA VAL A 225 -31.48 5.60 24.07
C VAL A 225 -31.47 6.02 25.55
N GLY A 226 -30.33 6.46 26.09
CA GLY A 226 -30.21 6.93 27.49
C GLY A 226 -30.48 8.43 27.71
N ALA A 227 -30.73 9.20 26.64
CA ALA A 227 -30.83 10.66 26.70
C ALA A 227 -32.20 11.19 26.23
N TYR A 228 -33.27 10.38 26.29
CA TYR A 228 -34.60 10.96 26.33
C TYR A 228 -34.82 11.48 27.75
N PRO A 229 -34.88 12.81 27.98
CA PRO A 229 -35.44 13.30 29.22
C PRO A 229 -36.84 12.71 29.30
N THR A 230 -37.10 11.89 30.30
CA THR A 230 -38.46 11.61 30.74
C THR A 230 -39.10 12.98 30.91
N ARG A 231 -39.93 13.39 29.94
CA ARG A 231 -40.84 14.50 30.11
C ARG A 231 -41.68 14.09 31.32
N SER A 232 -41.29 14.57 32.50
CA SER A 232 -42.16 14.58 33.65
C SER A 232 -43.34 15.42 33.20
N SER A 233 -44.43 14.74 32.86
CA SER A 233 -45.74 15.34 32.77
C SER A 233 -46.08 15.86 34.16
N ALA A 234 -45.55 17.03 34.50
CA ALA A 234 -46.06 17.86 35.58
C ALA A 234 -47.37 18.46 35.07
N SER A 235 -48.40 17.64 35.18
CA SER A 235 -49.80 18.03 35.26
C SER A 235 -49.96 18.77 36.59
N SER A 236 -50.00 20.10 36.54
CA SER A 236 -50.48 21.02 37.59
C SER A 236 -50.16 22.44 37.07
N TYR A 237 -51.10 23.33 36.77
CA TYR A 237 -52.20 23.74 37.64
C TYR A 237 -53.45 24.12 36.83
N ALA A 238 -54.57 23.62 37.35
CA ALA A 238 -55.90 24.20 37.23
C ALA A 238 -55.98 25.58 37.94
N SER A 239 -57.03 26.31 37.58
CA SER A 239 -57.59 27.56 38.13
C SER A 239 -56.83 28.86 37.89
#